data_AF-A0A7C2CPZ9-F1
#
_entry.id   AF-A0A7C2CPZ9-F1
#
_cell.length_a   1.000
_cell.length_b   1.000
_cell.length_c   1.000
_cell.angle_alpha   90.00
_cell.angle_beta   90.00
_cell.angle_gamma   90.00
#
_symmetry.space_group_name_H-M   'P 1'
#
loop_
_entity.id
_entity.type
_entity.pdbx_description
1 polymer ?
#
loop_
_entity_poly.entity_id
_entity_poly.type
_entity_poly.pdbx_seq_one_letter_code
_entity_poly.pdbx_strand_id
1 'polypeptide(L)'
;MREKLLEYLLCPQCSGELRLNAGVKVNGEIKEGSLICRICGRGFPAINHIPRFVPESNSRLFRQSWRNFGYSWRRFARIYADPRDFPDWIKPFLPDFFKERSVFDAGCGPGLLAGVPLSLVREKLWPLI
;
A
#
# COMPACT_ATOMS: atom_id res chain seq x y z
N MET A 1 -5.54 -6.46 4.63
CA MET A 1 -6.07 -5.20 4.09
C MET A 1 -7.44 -4.95 4.68
N ARG A 2 -7.75 -3.69 4.95
CA ARG A 2 -9.06 -3.27 5.44
C ARG A 2 -10.08 -3.31 4.30
N GLU A 3 -11.28 -3.80 4.58
CA GLU A 3 -12.34 -3.94 3.59
C GLU A 3 -12.79 -2.59 3.00
N LYS A 4 -12.79 -1.52 3.81
CA LYS A 4 -13.06 -0.15 3.34
C LYS A 4 -12.17 0.32 2.18
N LEU A 5 -11.00 -0.30 1.98
CA LEU A 5 -10.14 0.05 0.84
C LEU A 5 -10.76 -0.32 -0.50
N LEU A 6 -11.74 -1.24 -0.53
CA LEU A 6 -12.47 -1.57 -1.75
C LEU A 6 -13.26 -0.38 -2.32
N GLU A 7 -13.57 0.63 -1.50
CA GLU A 7 -14.17 1.90 -1.95
C GLU A 7 -13.22 2.72 -2.83
N TYR A 8 -11.91 2.48 -2.73
CA TYR A 8 -10.85 3.22 -3.45
C TYR A 8 -10.20 2.40 -4.57
N LEU A 9 -10.32 1.07 -4.55
CA LEU A 9 -9.62 0.18 -5.48
C LEU A 9 -10.47 -0.13 -6.71
N LEU A 10 -9.88 0.09 -7.89
CA LEU A 10 -10.48 -0.21 -9.18
C LEU A 10 -9.70 -1.30 -9.92
N CYS A 11 -10.36 -1.97 -10.86
CA CYS A 11 -9.73 -2.95 -11.72
C CYS A 11 -8.67 -2.28 -12.62
N PRO A 12 -7.39 -2.69 -12.58
CA PRO A 12 -6.33 -2.07 -13.38
C PRO A 12 -6.48 -2.28 -14.89
N GLN A 13 -7.42 -3.10 -15.33
CA GLN A 13 -7.63 -3.42 -16.75
C GLN A 13 -8.80 -2.65 -17.39
N CYS A 14 -9.81 -2.27 -16.60
CA CYS A 14 -11.04 -1.67 -17.13
C CYS A 14 -11.65 -0.61 -16.21
N SER A 15 -10.97 -0.28 -15.11
CA SER A 15 -11.44 0.66 -14.08
C SER A 15 -12.76 0.30 -13.41
N GLY A 16 -13.25 -0.94 -13.57
CA GLY A 16 -14.48 -1.41 -12.93
C GLY A 16 -14.35 -1.68 -11.43
N GLU A 17 -15.48 -1.61 -10.72
CA GLU A 17 -15.61 -1.93 -9.29
C GLU A 17 -15.08 -3.35 -8.98
N LEU A 18 -14.31 -3.46 -7.89
CA LEU A 18 -13.81 -4.72 -7.36
C LEU A 18 -14.64 -5.15 -6.15
N ARG A 19 -14.96 -6.44 -6.04
CA ARG A 19 -15.60 -7.03 -4.86
C ARG A 19 -14.84 -8.22 -4.34
N LEU A 20 -14.86 -8.39 -3.01
CA LEU A 20 -14.38 -9.62 -2.39
C LEU A 20 -15.38 -10.75 -2.69
N ASN A 21 -14.92 -11.82 -3.34
CA ASN A 21 -15.76 -12.98 -3.64
C ASN A 21 -15.73 -14.02 -2.51
N ALA A 22 -14.52 -14.40 -2.09
CA ALA A 22 -14.28 -15.30 -0.97
C ALA A 22 -12.99 -14.86 -0.27
N GLY A 23 -12.94 -14.96 1.06
CA GLY A 23 -11.73 -14.60 1.79
C GLY A 23 -11.75 -14.97 3.27
N VAL A 24 -10.54 -15.10 3.83
CA VAL A 24 -10.29 -15.29 5.25
C VAL A 24 -10.07 -13.92 5.86
N LYS A 25 -10.87 -13.57 6.86
CA LYS A 25 -10.69 -12.34 7.65
C LYS A 25 -10.00 -12.67 8.98
N VAL A 26 -9.06 -11.83 9.38
CA VAL A 26 -8.41 -11.88 10.70
C VAL A 26 -8.50 -10.47 11.28
N ASN A 27 -9.06 -10.33 12.49
CA ASN A 27 -9.26 -9.03 13.15
C ASN A 27 -10.01 -8.01 12.28
N GLY A 28 -11.02 -8.46 11.53
CA GLY A 28 -11.80 -7.60 10.62
C GLY A 28 -11.06 -7.19 9.34
N GLU A 29 -9.83 -7.64 9.11
CA GLU A 29 -9.08 -7.40 7.89
C GLU A 29 -9.04 -8.63 6.99
N ILE A 30 -9.13 -8.42 5.68
CA ILE A 30 -8.95 -9.46 4.67
C ILE A 30 -7.48 -9.91 4.70
N LYS A 31 -7.24 -11.17 5.06
CA LYS A 31 -5.91 -11.81 5.05
C LYS A 31 -5.66 -12.53 3.73
N GLU A 32 -6.58 -13.40 3.35
CA GLU A 32 -6.56 -14.16 2.10
C GLU A 32 -7.87 -13.93 1.35
N GLY A 33 -7.87 -13.97 0.02
CA GLY A 33 -9.11 -13.95 -0.76
C GLY A 33 -8.92 -13.60 -2.23
N SER A 34 -10.04 -13.44 -2.95
CA SER A 34 -10.05 -13.03 -4.37
C SER A 34 -10.93 -11.80 -4.58
N LEU A 35 -10.33 -10.76 -5.15
CA LEU A 35 -11.01 -9.54 -5.59
C LEU A 35 -11.43 -9.70 -7.05
N ILE A 36 -12.73 -9.75 -7.32
CA ILE A 36 -13.28 -9.94 -8.67
C ILE A 36 -13.80 -8.62 -9.21
N CYS A 37 -13.41 -8.27 -10.43
CA CYS A 37 -13.97 -7.13 -11.14
C CYS A 37 -15.38 -7.45 -11.65
N ARG A 38 -16.34 -6.56 -11.38
CA ARG A 38 -17.74 -6.72 -11.81
C ARG A 38 -17.96 -6.53 -13.31
N ILE A 39 -17.02 -5.90 -14.02
CA ILE A 39 -17.14 -5.60 -15.45
C ILE A 39 -16.47 -6.69 -16.29
N CYS A 40 -15.16 -6.91 -16.10
CA CYS A 40 -14.40 -7.84 -16.93
C CYS A 40 -14.23 -9.24 -16.31
N GLY A 41 -14.76 -9.48 -15.09
CA GLY A 41 -14.68 -10.77 -14.39
C GLY A 41 -13.29 -11.17 -13.90
N ARG A 42 -12.24 -10.38 -14.15
CA ARG A 42 -10.87 -10.71 -13.74
C ARG A 42 -10.75 -10.76 -12.22
N GLY A 43 -10.07 -11.79 -11.72
CA GLY A 43 -9.74 -11.96 -10.32
C GLY A 43 -8.31 -11.52 -9.97
N PHE A 44 -8.15 -10.96 -8.77
CA PHE A 44 -6.89 -10.54 -8.21
C PHE A 44 -6.76 -11.11 -6.79
N PRO A 45 -5.73 -11.91 -6.49
CA PRO A 45 -5.60 -12.52 -5.18
C PRO A 45 -5.16 -11.49 -4.13
N ALA A 46 -5.77 -11.54 -2.95
CA ALA A 46 -5.25 -10.95 -1.73
C ALA A 46 -4.54 -12.06 -0.96
N ILE A 47 -3.25 -11.87 -0.66
CA ILE A 47 -2.42 -12.86 0.05
C ILE A 47 -1.65 -12.15 1.16
N ASN A 48 -1.67 -12.69 2.38
CA ASN A 48 -1.05 -12.08 3.56
C ASN A 48 -1.39 -10.59 3.69
N HIS A 49 -2.68 -10.27 3.61
CA HIS A 49 -3.23 -8.93 3.69
C HIS A 49 -2.93 -7.99 2.51
N ILE A 50 -2.25 -8.44 1.45
CA ILE A 50 -1.80 -7.61 0.32
C ILE A 50 -2.56 -7.99 -0.97
N PRO A 51 -3.36 -7.09 -1.57
CA PRO A 51 -3.96 -7.33 -2.89
C PRO A 51 -2.89 -7.28 -3.98
N ARG A 52 -2.89 -8.26 -4.88
CA ARG A 52 -1.90 -8.39 -5.97
C ARG A 52 -2.54 -8.07 -7.32
N PHE A 53 -2.24 -6.88 -7.82
CA PHE A 53 -2.72 -6.41 -9.13
C PHE A 53 -1.71 -6.60 -10.27
N VAL A 54 -0.46 -6.93 -9.93
CA VAL A 54 0.59 -7.11 -10.91
C VAL A 54 0.41 -8.48 -11.58
N PRO A 55 0.27 -8.56 -12.91
CA PRO A 55 0.13 -9.83 -13.60
C PRO A 55 1.41 -10.64 -13.46
N GLU A 56 1.28 -11.96 -13.42
CA GLU A 56 2.44 -12.84 -13.56
C GLU A 56 3.03 -12.65 -14.96
N SER A 57 4.27 -12.15 -15.00
CA SER A 57 5.02 -12.01 -16.25
C SER A 57 6.24 -12.91 -16.22
N ASN A 58 6.36 -13.73 -17.27
CA ASN A 58 7.50 -14.61 -17.46
C ASN A 58 8.68 -13.93 -18.17
N SER A 59 8.66 -12.60 -18.32
CA SER A 59 9.81 -11.91 -18.90
C SER A 59 10.99 -11.94 -17.92
N ARG A 60 12.20 -12.14 -18.48
CA ARG A 60 13.44 -12.15 -17.68
C ARG A 60 13.61 -10.84 -16.91
N LEU A 61 13.31 -9.70 -17.56
CA LEU A 61 13.41 -8.37 -16.98
C LEU A 61 12.47 -8.21 -15.78
N PHE A 62 11.21 -8.61 -15.92
CA PHE A 62 10.23 -8.49 -14.83
C PHE A 62 10.66 -9.29 -13.60
N ARG A 63 11.07 -10.56 -13.78
CA ARG A 63 11.57 -11.40 -12.68
C ARG A 63 12.81 -10.82 -12.02
N GLN A 64 13.73 -10.25 -12.81
CA GLN A 64 14.94 -9.64 -12.28
C GLN A 64 14.63 -8.39 -11.46
N SER A 65 13.77 -7.50 -11.98
CA SER A 65 13.32 -6.31 -11.25
C SER A 65 12.64 -6.68 -9.94
N TRP A 66 11.73 -7.65 -9.96
CA TRP A 66 11.04 -8.10 -8.75
C TRP A 66 12.00 -8.66 -7.69
N ARG A 67 12.98 -9.48 -8.11
CA ARG A 67 14.04 -9.97 -7.22
C ARG A 67 14.92 -8.85 -6.66
N ASN A 68 15.30 -7.89 -7.49
CA ASN A 68 16.15 -6.78 -7.09
C ASN A 68 15.44 -5.89 -6.07
N PHE A 69 14.18 -5.50 -6.33
CA PHE A 69 13.38 -4.76 -5.35
C PHE A 69 13.19 -5.54 -4.05
N GLY A 70 12.85 -6.83 -4.14
CA GLY A 70 12.73 -7.68 -2.96
C GLY A 70 14.02 -7.79 -2.14
N TYR A 71 15.18 -7.88 -2.80
CA TYR A 71 16.48 -7.85 -2.13
C TYR A 71 16.72 -6.49 -1.48
N SER A 72 16.55 -5.40 -2.22
CA SER A 72 16.80 -4.04 -1.71
C SER A 72 15.89 -3.70 -0.54
N TRP A 73 14.60 -4.05 -0.60
CA TRP A 73 13.67 -3.82 0.50
C TRP A 73 14.01 -4.64 1.74
N ARG A 74 14.56 -5.86 1.61
CA ARG A 74 15.03 -6.64 2.77
C ARG A 74 16.36 -6.11 3.34
N ARG A 75 17.30 -5.77 2.46
CA ARG A 75 18.67 -5.39 2.84
C ARG A 75 18.75 -3.96 3.35
N PHE A 76 18.01 -3.05 2.72
CA PHE A 76 18.12 -1.61 2.92
C PHE A 76 16.84 -0.99 3.48
N ALA A 77 15.84 -1.77 3.92
CA ALA A 77 14.61 -1.21 4.50
C ALA A 77 14.89 -0.08 5.50
N ARG A 78 15.89 -0.28 6.38
CA ARG A 78 16.19 0.64 7.47
C ARG A 78 17.01 1.88 7.10
N ILE A 79 17.46 2.03 5.85
CA ILE A 79 18.20 3.26 5.47
C ILE A 79 17.33 4.51 5.56
N TYR A 80 16.00 4.33 5.56
CA TYR A 80 14.98 5.35 5.69
C TYR A 80 14.12 5.15 6.95
N ALA A 81 14.66 4.48 7.97
CA ALA A 81 13.89 4.18 9.18
C ALA A 81 13.80 5.35 10.15
N ASP A 82 14.53 6.45 9.93
CA ASP A 82 14.40 7.63 10.77
C ASP A 82 13.14 8.41 10.36
N PRO A 83 12.07 8.42 11.18
CA PRO A 83 10.88 9.17 10.86
C PRO A 83 11.13 10.69 10.82
N ARG A 84 12.28 11.17 11.30
CA ARG A 84 12.71 12.58 11.22
C ARG A 84 13.06 13.05 9.83
N ASP A 85 13.41 12.15 8.92
CA ASP A 85 13.67 12.53 7.54
C ASP A 85 12.37 12.79 6.77
N PHE A 86 11.26 12.16 7.19
CA PHE A 86 10.00 12.21 6.45
C PHE A 86 9.40 13.62 6.34
N PRO A 87 9.32 14.44 7.41
CA PRO A 87 8.89 15.84 7.31
C PRO A 87 9.64 16.65 6.25
N ASP A 88 10.95 16.44 6.12
CA ASP A 88 11.76 17.15 5.13
C ASP A 88 11.40 16.76 3.70
N TRP A 89 11.08 15.48 3.47
CA TRP A 89 10.72 14.98 2.13
C TRP A 89 9.35 15.45 1.65
N ILE A 90 8.45 15.77 2.56
CA ILE A 90 7.08 16.21 2.24
C ILE A 90 6.90 17.71 2.31
N LYS A 91 7.96 18.50 2.52
CA LYS A 91 7.86 19.97 2.48
C LYS A 91 7.21 20.44 1.16
N PRO A 92 6.36 21.48 1.20
CA PRO A 92 6.08 22.36 2.33
C PRO A 92 4.88 21.91 3.22
N PHE A 93 4.42 20.66 3.12
CA PHE A 93 3.20 20.24 3.81
C PHE A 93 3.39 20.07 5.32
N LEU A 94 2.52 20.71 6.10
CA LEU A 94 2.44 20.60 7.56
C LEU A 94 1.42 19.53 7.98
N PRO A 95 1.44 19.02 9.22
CA PRO A 95 0.49 18.02 9.69
C PRO A 95 -0.98 18.40 9.45
N ASP A 96 -1.32 19.67 9.59
CA ASP A 96 -2.68 20.18 9.38
C ASP A 96 -3.19 19.99 7.94
N PHE A 97 -2.29 19.90 6.96
CA PHE A 97 -2.64 19.60 5.58
C PHE A 97 -3.35 18.24 5.45
N PHE A 98 -2.99 17.27 6.29
CA PHE A 98 -3.49 15.90 6.22
C PHE A 98 -4.78 15.66 7.03
N LYS A 99 -5.22 16.64 7.84
CA LYS A 99 -6.44 16.50 8.64
C LYS A 99 -7.65 16.28 7.74
N GLU A 100 -8.45 15.26 8.07
CA GLU A 100 -9.68 14.88 7.37
C GLU A 100 -9.50 14.50 5.89
N ARG A 101 -8.26 14.18 5.47
CA ARG A 101 -7.95 13.75 4.12
C ARG A 101 -7.52 12.29 4.08
N SER A 102 -7.82 11.65 2.95
CA SER A 102 -7.24 10.35 2.58
C SER A 102 -5.87 10.56 1.94
N VAL A 103 -4.87 9.81 2.40
CA VAL A 103 -3.49 9.85 1.88
C VAL A 103 -3.19 8.54 1.14
N PHE A 104 -2.56 8.66 -0.03
CA PHE A 104 -2.08 7.53 -0.81
C PHE A 104 -0.57 7.64 -1.03
N ASP A 105 0.17 6.68 -0.50
CA ASP A 105 1.64 6.60 -0.63
C ASP A 105 2.00 5.70 -1.82
N ALA A 106 2.14 6.32 -3.00
CA ALA A 106 2.51 5.64 -4.22
C ALA A 106 4.02 5.35 -4.24
N GLY A 107 4.39 4.06 -4.35
CA GLY A 107 5.80 3.67 -4.34
C GLY A 107 6.41 3.55 -2.94
N CYS A 108 5.59 3.24 -1.93
CA CYS A 108 5.97 3.11 -0.51
C CYS A 108 7.07 2.07 -0.18
N GLY A 109 7.59 1.34 -1.18
CA GLY A 109 8.70 0.41 -1.04
C GLY A 109 8.48 -0.65 0.05
N PRO A 110 9.37 -0.75 1.07
CA PRO A 110 9.23 -1.70 2.17
C PRO A 110 8.08 -1.34 3.15
N GLY A 111 7.45 -0.17 3.01
CA GLY A 111 6.30 0.26 3.80
C GLY A 111 6.61 0.84 5.18
N LEU A 112 7.89 1.08 5.51
CA LEU A 112 8.29 1.57 6.84
C LEU A 112 7.76 2.97 7.18
N LEU A 113 7.60 3.84 6.18
CA LEU A 113 7.15 5.21 6.37
C LEU A 113 5.67 5.42 6.07
N ALA A 114 4.97 4.39 5.56
CA ALA A 114 3.57 4.50 5.17
C ALA A 114 2.64 4.90 6.34
N GLY A 115 3.06 4.69 7.59
CA GLY A 115 2.34 5.10 8.79
C GLY A 115 2.70 6.49 9.33
N VAL A 116 3.78 7.12 8.86
CA VAL A 116 4.31 8.36 9.44
C VAL A 116 3.36 9.56 9.28
N PRO A 117 2.70 9.79 8.13
CA PRO A 117 1.69 10.86 8.03
C PRO A 117 0.61 10.77 9.11
N LEU A 118 0.19 9.54 9.45
CA LEU A 118 -0.87 9.32 10.42
C LEU A 118 -0.38 9.58 11.86
N SER A 119 0.85 9.21 12.21
CA SER A 119 1.43 9.49 13.53
C SER A 119 1.71 10.98 13.73
N LEU A 120 2.16 11.69 12.68
CA LEU A 120 2.33 13.16 12.73
C LEU A 120 1.04 13.89 13.10
N VAL A 121 -0.10 13.46 12.54
CA VAL A 121 -1.41 14.07 12.81
C VAL A 121 -1.99 13.64 14.15
N ARG A 122 -1.93 12.34 14.49
CA ARG A 122 -2.60 11.78 15.67
C ARG A 122 -1.83 12.00 16.97
N GLU A 123 -0.52 11.87 16.93
CA GLU A 123 0.32 11.86 18.13
C GLU A 123 0.99 13.22 18.37
N LYS A 124 0.70 14.22 17.53
CA LYS A 124 1.31 15.57 17.59
C LYS A 124 2.83 15.51 17.71
N LEU A 125 3.47 14.56 17.03
CA LEU A 125 4.92 14.34 17.10
C LEU A 125 5.74 15.40 16.34
N TRP A 126 5.07 16.36 15.70
CA TRP A 126 5.72 17.41 14.91
C TRP A 126 6.81 18.24 15.63
N PRO A 127 6.73 18.55 16.96
CA PRO A 127 7.81 19.24 17.65
C PRO A 127 8.83 18.29 18.31
N LEU A 128 8.69 16.97 18.20
CA LEU A 128 9.56 15.95 18.82
C LEU A 128 10.43 15.19 17.79
N ILE A 129 10.31 15.58 16.53
CA ILE A 129 10.98 15.04 15.35
C ILE A 129 11.82 16.18 14.77
#